data_AF-A0A3N5Q2C2-F1
#
_entry.id   AF-A0A3N5Q2C2-F1
#
_cell.length_a   1.000
_cell.length_b   1.000
_cell.length_c   1.000
_cell.angle_alpha   90.00
_cell.angle_beta   90.00
_cell.angle_gamma   90.00
#
_symmetry.space_group_name_H-M   'P 1'
#
loop_
_entity.id
_entity.type
_entity.pdbx_description
1 polymer ?
#
loop_
_entity_poly.entity_id
_entity_poly.type
_entity_poly.pdbx_seq_one_letter_code
_entity_poly.pdbx_strand_id
1 'polypeptide(L)' 'MEKKAKTNGKKLNYYRIYDDQEELNYFKSTLSHKQVERYLNSYEKKHNKYFNPEFIEFLQKYDNKAEIIKVEDVSY' A
#
# COMPACT_ATOMS: atom_id res chain seq x y z
N MET A 1 -25.51 -30.17 3.28
CA MET A 1 -25.53 -28.77 2.83
C MET A 1 -24.28 -28.07 3.34
N GLU A 2 -23.19 -28.12 2.57
CA GLU A 2 -21.94 -27.43 2.94
C GLU A 2 -22.06 -25.95 2.55
N LYS A 3 -22.12 -25.07 3.56
CA LYS A 3 -21.97 -23.63 3.36
C LYS A 3 -20.51 -23.38 2.94
N LYS A 4 -20.25 -23.32 1.63
CA LYS A 4 -18.99 -22.79 1.10
C LYS A 4 -18.88 -21.34 1.55
N ALA A 5 -18.15 -21.10 2.64
CA ALA A 5 -17.67 -19.77 2.98
C ALA A 5 -16.84 -19.30 1.78
N LYS A 6 -17.40 -18.40 0.97
CA LYS A 6 -16.62 -17.66 -0.01
C LYS A 6 -15.62 -16.84 0.80
N THR A 7 -14.44 -17.39 1.05
CA THR A 7 -13.25 -16.60 1.31
C THR A 7 -13.03 -15.75 0.07
N ASN A 8 -13.69 -14.58 0.01
CA ASN A 8 -13.25 -13.44 -0.78
C ASN A 8 -11.89 -13.04 -0.20
N GLY A 9 -10.87 -13.86 -0.42
CA GLY A 9 -9.50 -13.54 -0.10
C GLY A 9 -9.16 -12.33 -0.94
N LYS A 10 -9.30 -11.13 -0.36
CA LYS A 10 -8.87 -9.90 -1.02
C LYS A 10 -7.41 -10.12 -1.41
N LYS A 11 -7.14 -10.17 -2.71
CA LYS A 11 -5.80 -10.36 -3.25
C LYS A 11 -4.92 -9.25 -2.67
N LEU A 12 -3.82 -9.66 -2.04
CA LEU A 12 -2.77 -8.75 -1.62
C LEU A 12 -2.00 -8.36 -2.88
N ASN A 13 -1.99 -7.08 -3.17
CA ASN A 13 -1.24 -6.48 -4.26
C ASN A 13 0.01 -5.84 -3.68
N TYR A 14 1.10 -5.90 -4.43
CA TYR A 14 2.38 -5.32 -4.07
C TYR A 14 2.66 -4.15 -5.00
N TYR A 15 3.04 -3.03 -4.41
CA TYR A 15 3.28 -1.79 -5.12
C TYR A 15 4.64 -1.22 -4.70
N ARG A 16 5.28 -0.50 -5.61
CA ARG A 16 6.45 0.32 -5.32
C ARG A 16 6.00 1.78 -5.20
N ILE A 17 6.56 2.51 -4.25
CA ILE A 17 6.36 3.94 -4.07
C ILE A 17 7.72 4.61 -3.88
N TYR A 18 7.76 5.86 -4.30
CA TYR A 18 8.93 6.71 -4.17
C TYR A 18 8.57 7.90 -3.32
N ASP A 19 9.43 8.18 -2.35
CA ASP A 19 9.32 9.37 -1.51
C ASP A 19 9.70 10.64 -2.27
N ASP A 20 9.43 11.81 -1.69
CA ASP A 20 10.03 13.07 -2.12
C ASP A 20 11.57 13.05 -1.97
N GLN A 21 12.08 12.23 -1.04
CA GLN A 21 13.52 11.96 -0.87
C GLN A 21 14.10 10.92 -1.84
N GLU A 22 13.36 10.52 -2.89
CA GLU A 22 13.72 9.45 -3.84
C GLU A 22 13.92 8.06 -3.19
N GLU A 23 13.49 7.89 -1.94
CA GLU A 23 13.55 6.59 -1.26
C GLU A 23 12.50 5.65 -1.85
N LEU A 24 12.98 4.56 -2.44
CA LEU A 24 12.17 3.47 -2.94
C LEU A 24 11.72 2.60 -1.76
N ASN A 25 10.42 2.57 -1.52
CA ASN A 25 9.80 1.61 -0.63
C ASN A 25 8.80 0.73 -1.37
N TYR A 26 8.60 -0.46 -0.84
CA TYR A 26 7.55 -1.35 -1.31
C TYR A 26 6.48 -1.41 -0.25
N PHE A 27 5.23 -1.56 -0.67
CA PHE A 27 4.14 -1.79 0.25
C PHE A 27 3.16 -2.82 -0.30
N LYS A 28 2.52 -3.55 0.61
CA LYS A 28 1.43 -4.47 0.27
C LYS A 28 0.11 -3.82 0.64
N SER A 29 -0.94 -4.03 -0.15
CA SER A 29 -2.30 -3.58 0.17
C SER A 29 -3.33 -4.44 -0.54
N THR A 30 -4.53 -4.56 0.02
CA THR A 30 -5.68 -5.18 -0.65
C THR A 30 -6.41 -4.23 -1.60
N LEU A 31 -6.04 -2.95 -1.60
CA LEU A 31 -6.56 -1.96 -2.52
C LEU A 31 -6.08 -2.25 -3.94
N SER A 32 -6.96 -1.97 -4.89
CA SER A 32 -6.63 -2.02 -6.31
C SER A 32 -5.81 -0.81 -6.72
N HIS A 33 -5.04 -0.90 -7.80
CA HIS A 33 -4.21 0.19 -8.32
C HIS A 33 -4.97 1.53 -8.43
N LYS A 34 -6.18 1.51 -9.03
CA LYS A 34 -7.05 2.69 -9.14
C LYS A 34 -7.40 3.34 -7.79
N GLN A 35 -7.55 2.54 -6.74
CA GLN A 35 -7.83 3.06 -5.40
C GLN A 35 -6.59 3.69 -4.80
N VAL A 36 -5.44 3.01 -4.90
CA VAL A 36 -4.14 3.52 -4.46
C VAL A 36 -3.84 4.86 -5.13
N GLU A 37 -3.95 4.97 -6.46
CA GLU A 37 -3.75 6.23 -7.18
C GLU A 37 -4.68 7.35 -6.70
N ARG A 38 -5.94 7.03 -6.42
CA ARG A 38 -6.91 8.01 -5.92
C ARG A 38 -6.54 8.52 -4.53
N TYR A 39 -6.07 7.64 -3.65
CA TYR A 39 -5.58 8.02 -2.32
C TYR A 39 -4.27 8.78 -2.40
N LEU A 40 -3.36 8.38 -3.29
CA LEU A 40 -2.08 9.05 -3.55
C LEU A 40 -2.33 10.51 -3.97
N ASN A 41 -3.12 10.73 -5.01
CA ASN A 41 -3.44 12.07 -5.51
C ASN A 41 -4.15 12.92 -4.44
N SER A 42 -5.02 12.31 -3.62
CA SER A 42 -5.68 13.01 -2.52
C SER A 42 -4.71 13.38 -1.39
N TYR A 43 -3.70 12.55 -1.16
CA TYR A 43 -2.65 12.76 -0.17
C TYR A 43 -1.67 13.85 -0.65
N GLU A 44 -1.18 13.76 -1.88
CA GLU A 44 -0.31 14.75 -2.53
C GLU A 44 -0.94 16.15 -2.59
N LYS A 45 -2.26 16.24 -2.84
CA LYS A 45 -2.96 17.55 -2.83
C LYS A 45 -3.03 18.20 -1.46
N LYS A 46 -2.95 17.41 -0.39
CA LYS A 46 -3.18 17.85 0.98
C LYS A 46 -1.87 18.05 1.75
N HIS A 47 -0.81 17.37 1.34
CA HIS A 47 0.51 17.40 1.97
C HIS A 47 1.53 18.00 1.01
N ASN A 48 2.28 19.02 1.48
CA ASN A 48 3.39 19.62 0.72
C ASN A 48 4.62 18.71 0.62
N LYS A 49 4.69 17.65 1.44
CA LYS A 49 5.77 16.67 1.47
C LYS A 49 5.16 15.28 1.45
N TYR A 50 5.68 14.41 0.60
CA TYR A 50 5.20 13.05 0.46
C TYR A 50 6.18 12.10 1.16
N PHE A 51 5.75 11.55 2.31
CA PHE A 51 6.50 10.50 3.00
C PHE A 51 5.81 9.14 2.87
N ASN A 52 6.54 8.13 2.40
CA ASN A 52 6.14 6.74 2.24
C ASN A 52 5.49 6.17 3.51
N PRO A 53 6.10 6.22 4.72
CA PRO A 53 5.47 5.73 5.94
C PRO A 53 4.18 6.45 6.28
N GLU A 54 4.11 7.77 6.10
CA GLU A 54 2.90 8.54 6.36
C GLU A 54 1.77 8.19 5.39
N PHE A 55 2.10 7.98 4.11
CA PHE A 55 1.12 7.54 3.11
C PHE A 55 0.58 6.15 3.43
N ILE A 56 1.42 5.23 3.89
CA ILE A 56 0.97 3.89 4.29
C ILE A 56 0.14 3.95 5.57
N GLU A 57 0.50 4.75 6.56
CA GLU A 57 -0.34 5.00 7.75
C GLU A 57 -1.72 5.57 7.35
N PHE A 58 -1.74 6.47 6.37
CA PHE A 58 -2.99 6.98 5.82
C PHE A 58 -3.81 5.88 5.13
N LEU A 59 -3.16 5.03 4.33
CA LEU A 59 -3.81 3.88 3.70
C LEU A 59 -4.30 2.86 4.73
N GLN A 60 -3.60 2.66 5.85
CA GLN A 60 -3.99 1.74 6.92
C GLN A 60 -5.37 2.05 7.50
N LYS A 61 -5.77 3.32 7.52
CA LYS A 61 -7.12 3.75 7.94
C LYS A 61 -8.23 3.20 7.04
N TYR A 62 -7.92 2.95 5.76
CA TYR A 62 -8.85 2.38 4.77
C TYR A 62 -8.62 0.88 4.56
N ASP A 63 -7.38 0.42 4.75
CA ASP A 63 -6.94 -0.94 4.56
C ASP A 63 -5.93 -1.32 5.63
N ASN A 64 -6.39 -1.99 6.69
CA ASN A 64 -5.53 -2.50 7.77
C ASN A 64 -4.42 -3.48 7.32
N LYS A 65 -4.44 -3.98 6.07
CA LYS A 65 -3.36 -4.80 5.52
C LYS A 65 -2.30 -3.98 4.77
N ALA A 66 -2.50 -2.66 4.63
CA ALA A 66 -1.53 -1.76 4.05
C ALA A 66 -0.28 -1.73 4.94
N GLU A 67 0.87 -2.12 4.42
CA GLU A 67 2.11 -2.13 5.20
C GLU A 67 3.33 -1.98 4.30
N ILE A 68 4.31 -1.18 4.74
CA ILE A 68 5.62 -1.10 4.09
C ILE A 68 6.34 -2.43 4.29
N ILE A 69 6.85 -2.96 3.19
CA ILE A 69 7.70 -4.15 3.19
C ILE A 69 9.13 -3.72 2.84
N LYS A 70 10.07 -4.11 3.71
CA LYS A 70 11.49 -3.94 3.46
C LYS A 70 11.93 -5.05 2.50
N VAL A 71 12.44 -4.67 1.34
CA VAL A 71 13.08 -5.61 0.42
C VAL A 71 14.56 -5.62 0.76
N GLU A 72 15.04 -6.74 1.30
CA GLU A 72 16.46 -6.96 1.57
C GLU A 72 17.02 -7.87 0.49
N ASP A 73 18.15 -7.48 -0.08
CA ASP A 73 18.87 -8.29 -1.06
C ASP A 73 19.58 -9.44 -0.31
N VAL A 74 19.06 -10.66 -0.47
CA VAL A 74 19.74 -11.87 0.00
C VAL A 74 20.71 -12.33 -1.07
N SER A 75 21.89 -11.70 -1.10
CA SER A 75 23.04 -12.16 -1.89
C SER A 75 23.55 -13.50 -1.35
N TYR A 76 23.66 -14.50 -2.23
CA TYR A 76 24.12 -15.88 -1.93
C TYR A 76 25.61 -16.06 -2.20
#